data_AF-F3Z521-F1
#
_entry.id   AF-F3Z521-F1
#
_cell.length_a   1.000
_cell.length_b   1.000
_cell.length_c   1.000
_cell.angle_alpha   90.00
_cell.angle_beta   90.00
_cell.angle_gamma   90.00
#
_symmetry.space_group_name_H-M   'P 1'
#
loop_
_entity.id
_entity.type
_entity.pdbx_description
1 polymer ?
#
loop_
_entity_poly.entity_id
_entity_poly.type
_entity_poly.pdbx_seq_one_letter_code
_entity_poly.pdbx_strand_id
1 'polypeptide(L)'
;MSDMNEDVEQDNRLAYAGLTALAELMETVGSKLNPDEDNRRYYVAWGLLAAMHRQAAAVVLLHRKGFGHEAAPNRRALIEHMAQIRWLAEDGADAVDTMNLALKHSQKKLRDAADLAGLPYDPTIPDLVQAAEIPSNPANQFINLNPLLKRLGAPLLAAWIGETQLAHPTLTAAQCFFDDTADDKVVLHGEPTLRHGAANPADCSPYIAFVLMWTAMDAFSHLMKGQPWSEGLQRIAAEGGLDGSQPGIGSDEDVAG
;
A
#
# COMPACT_ATOMS: atom_id res chain seq x y z
N MET A 1 -6.44 -23.99 -17.07
CA MET A 1 -5.17 -23.56 -16.45
C MET A 1 -4.36 -22.63 -17.35
N SER A 2 -4.48 -22.70 -18.68
CA SER A 2 -3.88 -21.71 -19.62
C SER A 2 -4.49 -20.31 -19.45
N ASP A 3 -5.83 -20.22 -19.40
CA ASP A 3 -6.55 -18.94 -19.45
C ASP A 3 -6.34 -18.04 -18.22
N MET A 4 -6.15 -18.63 -17.03
CA MET A 4 -5.93 -17.86 -15.79
C MET A 4 -4.54 -17.18 -15.76
N ASN A 5 -3.56 -17.75 -16.46
CA ASN A 5 -2.21 -17.19 -16.52
C ASN A 5 -2.13 -16.05 -17.55
N GLU A 6 -2.90 -16.13 -18.64
CA GLU A 6 -3.02 -15.07 -19.64
C GLU A 6 -3.67 -13.80 -19.06
N ASP A 7 -4.65 -13.95 -18.16
CA ASP A 7 -5.31 -12.83 -17.48
C ASP A 7 -4.35 -12.06 -16.54
N VAL A 8 -3.55 -12.77 -15.74
CA VAL A 8 -2.56 -12.15 -14.83
C VAL A 8 -1.44 -11.45 -15.60
N GLU A 9 -0.94 -12.05 -16.69
CA GLU A 9 0.06 -11.41 -17.55
C GLU A 9 -0.50 -10.13 -18.19
N GLN A 10 -1.76 -10.18 -18.62
CA GLN A 10 -2.46 -9.04 -19.20
C GLN A 10 -2.64 -7.92 -18.18
N ASP A 11 -3.14 -8.23 -16.99
CA ASP A 11 -3.32 -7.27 -15.90
C ASP A 11 -2.00 -6.62 -15.50
N ASN A 12 -0.93 -7.39 -15.41
CA ASN A 12 0.39 -6.85 -15.09
C ASN A 12 0.92 -5.93 -16.19
N ARG A 13 0.66 -6.26 -17.46
CA ARG A 13 1.04 -5.40 -18.59
C ARG A 13 0.33 -4.06 -18.53
N LEU A 14 -0.98 -4.06 -18.27
CA LEU A 14 -1.78 -2.84 -18.08
C LEU A 14 -1.30 -2.06 -16.84
N ALA A 15 -1.03 -2.76 -15.74
CA ALA A 15 -0.55 -2.17 -14.50
C ALA A 15 0.81 -1.47 -14.66
N TYR A 16 1.74 -2.01 -15.45
CA TYR A 16 3.01 -1.33 -15.74
C TYR A 16 2.80 -0.01 -16.49
N ALA A 17 1.91 0.02 -17.47
CA ALA A 17 1.57 1.23 -18.20
C ALA A 17 0.89 2.25 -17.28
N GLY A 18 -0.10 1.80 -16.50
CA GLY A 18 -0.81 2.61 -15.53
C GLY A 18 0.12 3.23 -14.47
N LEU A 19 1.01 2.45 -13.88
CA LEU A 19 2.00 2.95 -12.91
C LEU A 19 2.95 4.00 -13.53
N THR A 20 3.32 3.83 -14.81
CA THR A 20 4.12 4.82 -15.53
C THR A 20 3.35 6.13 -15.71
N ALA A 21 2.09 6.06 -16.15
CA ALA A 21 1.25 7.23 -16.31
C ALA A 21 0.93 7.95 -14.99
N LEU A 22 0.76 7.19 -13.89
CA LEU A 22 0.61 7.76 -12.54
C LEU A 22 1.88 8.50 -12.11
N ALA A 23 3.07 7.95 -12.39
CA ALA A 23 4.34 8.60 -12.09
C ALA A 23 4.49 9.92 -12.86
N GLU A 24 4.16 9.95 -14.16
CA GLU A 24 4.15 11.17 -14.97
C GLU A 24 3.22 12.25 -14.41
N LEU A 25 2.04 11.85 -13.92
CA LEU A 25 1.09 12.77 -13.30
C LEU A 25 1.67 13.42 -12.03
N MET A 26 2.45 12.66 -11.23
CA MET A 26 3.16 13.16 -10.04
C MET A 26 4.26 14.19 -10.35
N GLU A 27 4.89 14.14 -11.51
CA GLU A 27 5.95 15.09 -11.88
C GLU A 27 5.43 16.53 -12.01
N THR A 28 4.13 16.68 -12.28
CA THR A 28 3.51 17.99 -12.52
C THR A 28 3.11 18.77 -11.25
N VAL A 29 3.17 18.13 -10.06
CA VAL A 29 2.68 18.67 -8.77
C VAL A 29 3.45 19.90 -8.32
N GLY A 30 4.77 19.91 -8.47
CA GLY A 30 5.66 20.94 -7.93
C GLY A 30 5.48 22.33 -8.55
N SER A 31 4.71 22.46 -9.64
CA SER A 31 4.62 23.70 -10.42
C SER A 31 3.29 24.47 -10.27
N LYS A 32 2.27 23.93 -9.59
CA LYS A 32 0.89 24.43 -9.73
C LYS A 32 0.07 24.65 -8.45
N LEU A 33 0.55 24.31 -7.26
CA LEU A 33 -0.32 24.26 -6.08
C LEU A 33 -0.16 25.46 -5.15
N ASN A 34 -1.27 26.19 -4.96
CA ASN A 34 -1.50 27.13 -3.86
C ASN A 34 -2.36 26.42 -2.82
N PRO A 35 -1.76 25.82 -1.79
CA PRO A 35 -2.51 25.15 -0.74
C PRO A 35 -3.13 26.22 0.22
N ASP A 36 -4.31 25.95 0.80
CA ASP A 36 -5.11 26.88 1.65
C ASP A 36 -4.41 27.27 3.00
N GLU A 37 -5.08 27.84 4.01
CA GLU A 37 -4.42 28.27 5.27
C GLU A 37 -3.98 27.11 6.20
N ASP A 38 -4.59 25.91 6.15
CA ASP A 38 -4.09 24.68 6.85
C ASP A 38 -3.69 23.59 5.84
N ASN A 39 -2.39 23.59 5.51
CA ASN A 39 -1.80 22.70 4.50
C ASN A 39 -1.12 21.47 5.07
N ARG A 40 -1.20 21.25 6.39
CA ARG A 40 -0.45 20.17 7.04
C ARG A 40 -0.84 18.81 6.46
N ARG A 41 -2.14 18.56 6.27
CA ARG A 41 -2.63 17.31 5.67
C ARG A 41 -2.11 17.09 4.25
N TYR A 42 -2.02 18.15 3.46
CA TYR A 42 -1.50 18.10 2.10
C TYR A 42 -0.01 17.73 2.10
N TYR A 43 0.81 18.36 2.94
CA TYR A 43 2.24 18.07 3.02
C TYR A 43 2.53 16.65 3.54
N VAL A 44 1.79 16.21 4.57
CA VAL A 44 1.91 14.85 5.09
C VAL A 44 1.49 13.85 4.01
N ALA A 45 0.35 14.06 3.36
CA ALA A 45 -0.13 13.16 2.31
C ALA A 45 0.82 13.12 1.11
N TRP A 46 1.45 14.25 0.74
CA TRP A 46 2.45 14.28 -0.32
C TRP A 46 3.69 13.47 0.04
N GLY A 47 4.20 13.61 1.27
CA GLY A 47 5.33 12.81 1.76
C GLY A 47 5.03 11.31 1.72
N LEU A 48 3.84 10.91 2.14
CA LEU A 48 3.37 9.53 2.06
C LEU A 48 3.21 9.05 0.62
N LEU A 49 2.65 9.87 -0.27
CA LEU A 49 2.45 9.52 -1.68
C LEU A 49 3.79 9.34 -2.41
N ALA A 50 4.76 10.23 -2.15
CA ALA A 50 6.11 10.12 -2.69
C ALA A 50 6.83 8.85 -2.18
N ALA A 51 6.68 8.52 -0.90
CA ALA A 51 7.19 7.27 -0.34
C ALA A 51 6.51 6.05 -0.99
N MET A 52 5.20 6.09 -1.14
CA MET A 52 4.39 5.05 -1.76
C MET A 52 4.79 4.79 -3.22
N HIS A 53 5.03 5.85 -4.01
CA HIS A 53 5.53 5.72 -5.38
C HIS A 53 6.86 4.94 -5.44
N ARG A 54 7.79 5.21 -4.51
CA ARG A 54 9.07 4.48 -4.43
C ARG A 54 8.86 3.01 -4.04
N GLN A 55 7.89 2.70 -3.18
CA GLN A 55 7.53 1.33 -2.85
C GLN A 55 6.91 0.60 -4.05
N ALA A 56 6.04 1.26 -4.83
CA ALA A 56 5.44 0.67 -6.04
C ALA A 56 6.51 0.35 -7.09
N ALA A 57 7.47 1.26 -7.29
CA ALA A 57 8.62 1.00 -8.16
C ALA A 57 9.47 -0.20 -7.68
N ALA A 58 9.65 -0.35 -6.37
CA ALA A 58 10.35 -1.51 -5.81
C ALA A 58 9.57 -2.83 -6.04
N VAL A 59 8.25 -2.84 -5.85
CA VAL A 59 7.38 -3.99 -6.15
C VAL A 59 7.54 -4.42 -7.62
N VAL A 60 7.46 -3.47 -8.56
CA VAL A 60 7.65 -3.75 -9.99
C VAL A 60 9.04 -4.31 -10.29
N LEU A 61 10.08 -3.73 -9.69
CA LEU A 61 11.46 -4.20 -9.89
C LEU A 61 11.64 -5.63 -9.37
N LEU A 62 11.18 -5.92 -8.16
CA LEU A 62 11.28 -7.24 -7.54
C LEU A 62 10.50 -8.29 -8.34
N HIS A 63 9.26 -7.97 -8.71
CA HIS A 63 8.42 -8.85 -9.52
C HIS A 63 9.08 -9.22 -10.86
N ARG A 64 9.62 -8.23 -11.59
CA ARG A 64 10.34 -8.47 -12.87
C ARG A 64 11.60 -9.31 -12.72
N LYS A 65 12.10 -9.50 -11.50
CA LYS A 65 13.27 -10.32 -11.17
C LYS A 65 12.90 -11.67 -10.57
N GLY A 66 11.62 -12.03 -10.53
CA GLY A 66 11.14 -13.28 -9.93
C GLY A 66 10.98 -13.22 -8.42
N PHE A 67 11.18 -12.05 -7.79
CA PHE A 67 11.09 -11.87 -6.34
C PHE A 67 9.73 -11.32 -5.90
N GLY A 68 8.65 -11.79 -6.52
CA GLY A 68 7.30 -11.35 -6.20
C GLY A 68 6.92 -11.64 -4.75
N HIS A 69 7.29 -12.81 -4.23
CA HIS A 69 7.01 -13.19 -2.84
C HIS A 69 7.70 -12.24 -1.85
N GLU A 70 8.98 -11.93 -2.10
CA GLU A 70 9.82 -11.07 -1.29
C GLU A 70 9.39 -9.60 -1.32
N ALA A 71 8.52 -9.22 -2.28
CA ALA A 71 7.92 -7.89 -2.34
C ALA A 71 6.77 -7.68 -1.32
N ALA A 72 6.43 -8.68 -0.50
CA ALA A 72 5.39 -8.58 0.53
C ALA A 72 5.54 -7.38 1.49
N PRO A 73 6.74 -7.07 2.03
CA PRO A 73 6.92 -5.88 2.86
C PRO A 73 6.60 -4.57 2.12
N ASN A 74 6.92 -4.49 0.81
CA ASN A 74 6.62 -3.32 -0.01
C ASN A 74 5.11 -3.21 -0.27
N ARG A 75 4.44 -4.30 -0.64
CA ARG A 75 2.97 -4.32 -0.82
C ARG A 75 2.23 -3.99 0.48
N ARG A 76 2.71 -4.51 1.61
CA ARG A 76 2.23 -4.12 2.94
C ARG A 76 2.32 -2.61 3.12
N ALA A 77 3.51 -2.02 2.91
CA ALA A 77 3.72 -0.57 3.04
C ALA A 77 2.84 0.26 2.10
N LEU A 78 2.57 -0.20 0.87
CA LEU A 78 1.61 0.43 -0.04
C LEU A 78 0.21 0.50 0.56
N ILE A 79 -0.27 -0.58 1.19
CA ILE A 79 -1.58 -0.60 1.86
C ILE A 79 -1.59 0.41 3.03
N GLU A 80 -0.54 0.47 3.85
CA GLU A 80 -0.47 1.37 4.99
C GLU A 80 -0.46 2.85 4.55
N HIS A 81 0.34 3.18 3.53
CA HIS A 81 0.40 4.54 2.98
C HIS A 81 -0.90 4.96 2.32
N MET A 82 -1.50 4.11 1.48
CA MET A 82 -2.80 4.38 0.86
C MET A 82 -3.87 4.65 1.92
N ALA A 83 -3.94 3.80 2.96
CA ALA A 83 -4.90 3.95 4.04
C ALA A 83 -4.73 5.30 4.77
N GLN A 84 -3.49 5.70 5.06
CA GLN A 84 -3.20 6.98 5.69
C GLN A 84 -3.52 8.19 4.80
N ILE A 85 -3.22 8.12 3.49
CA ILE A 85 -3.56 9.20 2.55
C ILE A 85 -5.08 9.37 2.46
N ARG A 86 -5.81 8.26 2.38
CA ARG A 86 -7.28 8.27 2.39
C ARG A 86 -7.83 8.83 3.70
N TRP A 87 -7.24 8.46 4.83
CA TRP A 87 -7.61 9.03 6.14
C TRP A 87 -7.38 10.54 6.21
N LEU A 88 -6.25 11.04 5.68
CA LEU A 88 -5.95 12.47 5.61
C LEU A 88 -6.94 13.24 4.71
N ALA A 89 -7.42 12.61 3.64
CA ALA A 89 -8.46 13.17 2.77
C ALA A 89 -9.84 13.22 3.45
N GLU A 90 -10.19 12.20 4.24
CA GLU A 90 -11.49 12.06 4.90
C GLU A 90 -11.60 12.86 6.21
N ASP A 91 -10.59 12.77 7.09
CA ASP A 91 -10.64 13.32 8.46
C ASP A 91 -9.78 14.60 8.61
N GLY A 92 -9.00 14.97 7.60
CA GLY A 92 -8.31 16.25 7.52
C GLY A 92 -7.31 16.51 8.65
N ALA A 93 -7.51 17.63 9.37
CA ALA A 93 -6.58 18.08 10.42
C ALA A 93 -6.56 17.13 11.63
N ASP A 94 -7.69 16.50 11.96
CA ASP A 94 -7.76 15.55 13.08
C ASP A 94 -6.85 14.34 12.84
N ALA A 95 -6.78 13.85 11.60
CA ALA A 95 -5.85 12.79 11.22
C ALA A 95 -4.39 13.20 11.40
N VAL A 96 -4.03 14.43 10.99
CA VAL A 96 -2.68 14.97 11.17
C VAL A 96 -2.31 15.04 12.66
N ASP A 97 -3.22 15.53 13.50
CA ASP A 97 -2.99 15.63 14.93
C ASP A 97 -2.81 14.24 15.57
N THR A 98 -3.61 13.25 15.19
CA THR A 98 -3.42 11.86 15.63
C THR A 98 -2.10 11.27 15.14
N MET A 99 -1.70 11.53 13.89
CA MET A 99 -0.40 11.10 13.38
C MET A 99 0.76 11.74 14.14
N ASN A 100 0.65 13.01 14.51
CA ASN A 100 1.64 13.68 15.37
C ASN A 100 1.66 13.07 16.77
N LEU A 101 0.53 12.66 17.33
CA LEU A 101 0.48 11.93 18.61
C LEU A 101 1.22 10.59 18.51
N ALA A 102 1.03 9.84 17.41
CA ALA A 102 1.80 8.62 17.13
C ALA A 102 3.30 8.91 16.97
N LEU A 103 3.66 10.04 16.34
CA LEU A 103 5.03 10.50 16.23
C LEU A 103 5.66 10.76 17.60
N LYS A 104 4.92 11.35 18.56
CA LYS A 104 5.40 11.52 19.95
C LYS A 104 5.77 10.19 20.59
N HIS A 105 4.93 9.18 20.45
CA HIS A 105 5.19 7.87 21.03
C HIS A 105 6.37 7.15 20.36
N SER A 106 6.47 7.21 19.03
CA SER A 106 7.54 6.55 18.27
C SER A 106 8.91 7.21 18.49
N GLN A 107 8.97 8.55 18.49
CA GLN A 107 10.22 9.29 18.74
C GLN A 107 10.73 9.09 20.17
N LYS A 108 9.84 8.99 21.16
CA LYS A 108 10.23 8.61 22.52
C LYS A 108 10.85 7.22 22.55
N LYS A 109 10.19 6.22 21.95
CA LYS A 109 10.73 4.84 21.91
C LYS A 109 12.08 4.76 21.19
N LEU A 110 12.24 5.53 20.11
CA LEU A 110 13.50 5.58 19.36
C LEU A 110 14.62 6.17 20.21
N ARG A 111 14.35 7.29 20.91
CA ARG A 111 15.27 7.88 21.90
C ARG A 111 15.66 6.86 22.97
N ASP A 112 14.68 6.25 23.64
CA ASP A 112 14.93 5.30 24.72
C ASP A 112 15.81 4.12 24.25
N ALA A 113 15.58 3.64 23.02
CA ALA A 113 16.38 2.57 22.41
C ALA A 113 17.80 3.02 22.05
N ALA A 114 17.96 4.22 21.50
CA ALA A 114 19.27 4.78 21.17
C ALA A 114 20.11 5.02 22.43
N ASP A 115 19.50 5.58 23.49
CA ASP A 115 20.14 5.80 24.79
C ASP A 115 20.60 4.47 25.40
N LEU A 116 19.73 3.45 25.41
CA LEU A 116 20.06 2.13 25.92
C LEU A 116 21.22 1.47 25.15
N ALA A 117 21.27 1.68 23.83
CA ALA A 117 22.31 1.11 22.97
C ALA A 117 23.60 1.97 22.92
N GLY A 118 23.61 3.15 23.54
CA GLY A 118 24.72 4.11 23.43
C GLY A 118 24.93 4.64 22.00
N LEU A 119 23.88 4.66 21.19
CA LEU A 119 23.94 5.14 19.80
C LEU A 119 23.78 6.67 19.75
N PRO A 120 24.65 7.39 19.01
CA PRO A 120 24.49 8.83 18.84
C PRO A 120 23.28 9.15 17.93
N TYR A 121 22.51 10.18 18.29
CA TYR A 121 21.41 10.69 17.48
C TYR A 121 21.22 12.20 17.71
N ASP A 122 20.51 12.86 16.79
CA ASP A 122 20.10 14.26 16.95
C ASP A 122 18.83 14.33 17.83
N PRO A 123 18.90 14.92 19.05
CA PRO A 123 17.76 14.97 19.95
C PRO A 123 16.71 16.02 19.55
N THR A 124 17.04 16.92 18.62
CA THR A 124 16.21 18.09 18.27
C THR A 124 14.79 17.69 17.87
N ILE A 125 14.65 16.70 16.99
CA ILE A 125 13.33 16.24 16.52
C ILE A 125 12.53 15.62 17.67
N PRO A 126 13.04 14.63 18.43
CA PRO A 126 12.27 14.09 19.55
C PRO A 126 11.94 15.15 20.61
N ASP A 127 12.79 16.12 20.90
CA ASP A 127 12.48 17.21 21.85
C ASP A 127 11.35 18.11 21.35
N LEU A 128 11.40 18.57 20.09
CA LEU A 128 10.35 19.37 19.47
C LEU A 128 9.01 18.62 19.48
N VAL A 129 9.04 17.34 19.11
CA VAL A 129 7.86 16.49 19.08
C VAL A 129 7.30 16.28 20.51
N GLN A 130 8.15 16.05 21.52
CA GLN A 130 7.69 15.92 22.92
C GLN A 130 7.05 17.20 23.46
N ALA A 131 7.57 18.37 23.09
CA ALA A 131 7.07 19.67 23.53
C ALA A 131 5.71 20.06 22.91
N ALA A 132 5.33 19.48 21.76
CA ALA A 132 4.09 19.83 21.08
C ALA A 132 2.84 19.45 21.88
N GLU A 133 1.93 20.40 22.12
CA GLU A 133 0.61 20.12 22.69
C GLU A 133 -0.35 19.70 21.57
N ILE A 134 -0.87 18.48 21.66
CA ILE A 134 -1.76 17.90 20.65
C ILE A 134 -3.08 17.56 21.34
N PRO A 135 -4.20 18.21 20.97
CA PRO A 135 -5.48 17.93 21.58
C PRO A 135 -5.95 16.52 21.22
N SER A 136 -6.72 15.90 22.12
CA SER A 136 -7.39 14.65 21.78
C SER A 136 -8.55 14.91 20.81
N ASN A 137 -8.72 14.04 19.82
CA ASN A 137 -9.81 14.13 18.85
C ASN A 137 -10.41 12.73 18.57
N PRO A 138 -11.58 12.63 17.92
CA PRO A 138 -12.22 11.34 17.60
C PRO A 138 -11.40 10.43 16.66
N ALA A 139 -10.49 11.00 15.86
CA ALA A 139 -9.63 10.26 14.95
C ALA A 139 -8.53 9.48 15.68
N ASN A 140 -8.28 9.76 16.97
CA ASN A 140 -7.34 9.04 17.82
C ASN A 140 -7.59 7.52 17.90
N GLN A 141 -8.81 7.05 17.62
CA GLN A 141 -9.10 5.62 17.51
C GLN A 141 -8.36 4.93 16.35
N PHE A 142 -7.93 5.69 15.34
CA PHE A 142 -7.20 5.23 14.16
C PHE A 142 -5.68 5.36 14.30
N ILE A 143 -5.17 5.69 15.49
CA ILE A 143 -3.72 5.75 15.77
C ILE A 143 -3.02 4.43 15.46
N ASN A 144 -3.73 3.31 15.63
CA ASN A 144 -3.32 2.00 15.17
C ASN A 144 -3.98 1.72 13.82
N LEU A 145 -3.24 1.08 12.91
CA LEU A 145 -3.68 0.87 11.54
C LEU A 145 -4.90 -0.08 11.42
N ASN A 146 -5.04 -1.06 12.32
CA ASN A 146 -6.11 -2.06 12.23
C ASN A 146 -7.54 -1.46 12.27
N PRO A 147 -7.89 -0.59 13.24
CA PRO A 147 -9.14 0.19 13.20
C PRO A 147 -9.37 0.96 11.90
N LEU A 148 -8.31 1.57 11.34
CA LEU A 148 -8.42 2.31 10.08
C LEU A 148 -8.73 1.37 8.92
N LEU A 149 -8.00 0.27 8.77
CA LEU A 149 -8.26 -0.72 7.71
C LEU A 149 -9.66 -1.35 7.83
N LYS A 150 -10.16 -1.57 9.06
CA LYS A 150 -11.54 -2.01 9.28
C LYS A 150 -12.56 -1.01 8.75
N ARG A 151 -12.32 0.29 8.95
CA ARG A 151 -13.15 1.37 8.40
C ARG A 151 -13.13 1.39 6.87
N LEU A 152 -11.95 1.17 6.28
CA LEU A 152 -11.77 1.24 4.83
C LEU A 152 -12.30 0.00 4.08
N GLY A 153 -12.36 -1.17 4.73
CA GLY A 153 -13.06 -2.35 4.23
C GLY A 153 -12.39 -3.67 4.58
N ALA A 154 -13.21 -4.72 4.72
CA ALA A 154 -12.75 -6.06 5.06
C ALA A 154 -11.70 -6.66 4.07
N PRO A 155 -11.83 -6.48 2.74
CA PRO A 155 -10.82 -6.96 1.80
C PRO A 155 -9.42 -6.35 2.02
N LEU A 156 -9.36 -5.05 2.29
CA LEU A 156 -8.09 -4.35 2.52
C LEU A 156 -7.42 -4.82 3.83
N LEU A 157 -8.21 -5.03 4.89
CA LEU A 157 -7.72 -5.60 6.13
C LEU A 157 -7.18 -7.02 5.92
N ALA A 158 -7.89 -7.86 5.16
CA ALA A 158 -7.46 -9.22 4.86
C ALA A 158 -6.15 -9.24 4.07
N ALA A 159 -6.03 -8.39 3.04
CA ALA A 159 -4.80 -8.23 2.27
C ALA A 159 -3.62 -7.81 3.17
N TRP A 160 -3.82 -6.80 4.01
CA TRP A 160 -2.78 -6.34 4.95
C TRP A 160 -2.35 -7.43 5.95
N ILE A 161 -3.29 -8.23 6.47
CA ILE A 161 -2.98 -9.36 7.34
C ILE A 161 -2.13 -10.40 6.59
N GLY A 162 -2.50 -10.75 5.36
CA GLY A 162 -1.76 -11.68 4.51
C GLY A 162 -0.32 -11.21 4.27
N GLU A 163 -0.15 -9.96 3.84
CA GLU A 163 1.19 -9.38 3.62
C GLU A 163 2.00 -9.29 4.92
N THR A 164 1.35 -9.05 6.05
CA THR A 164 2.00 -9.08 7.37
C THR A 164 2.54 -10.46 7.71
N GLN A 165 1.83 -11.54 7.39
CA GLN A 165 2.33 -12.89 7.62
C GLN A 165 3.57 -13.20 6.76
N LEU A 166 3.62 -12.68 5.54
CA LEU A 166 4.74 -12.90 4.62
C LEU A 166 5.95 -11.98 4.89
N ALA A 167 5.73 -10.79 5.47
CA ALA A 167 6.79 -9.82 5.74
C ALA A 167 7.56 -10.06 7.07
N HIS A 168 7.02 -10.89 7.96
CA HIS A 168 7.61 -11.18 9.28
C HIS A 168 8.13 -12.62 9.36
N PRO A 169 9.01 -12.94 10.33
CA PRO A 169 9.49 -14.31 10.55
C PRO A 169 8.37 -15.19 11.15
N THR A 170 7.40 -15.55 10.31
CA THR A 170 6.25 -16.40 10.67
C THR A 170 6.39 -17.79 10.06
N LEU A 171 5.66 -18.76 10.60
CA LEU A 171 5.56 -20.08 9.99
C LEU A 171 4.92 -20.02 8.61
N THR A 172 3.98 -19.10 8.37
CA THR A 172 3.36 -18.89 7.06
C THR A 172 4.40 -18.54 6.00
N ALA A 173 5.34 -17.64 6.31
CA ALA A 173 6.43 -17.30 5.39
C ALA A 173 7.40 -18.49 5.20
N ALA A 174 7.75 -19.19 6.29
CA ALA A 174 8.65 -20.34 6.21
C ALA A 174 8.07 -21.51 5.40
N GLN A 175 6.76 -21.77 5.51
CA GLN A 175 6.06 -22.85 4.81
C GLN A 175 6.02 -22.70 3.29
N CYS A 176 6.43 -21.55 2.75
CA CYS A 176 6.66 -21.39 1.32
C CYS A 176 7.96 -22.06 0.85
N PHE A 177 8.87 -22.43 1.76
CA PHE A 177 10.19 -22.99 1.43
C PHE A 177 10.36 -24.45 1.82
N PHE A 178 9.31 -25.09 2.33
CA PHE A 178 9.31 -26.53 2.55
C PHE A 178 7.92 -27.15 2.41
N ASP A 179 7.91 -28.39 1.94
CA ASP A 179 6.72 -29.24 1.88
C ASP A 179 6.93 -30.43 2.83
N ASP A 180 6.10 -30.48 3.86
CA ASP A 180 6.05 -31.51 4.90
C ASP A 180 4.78 -32.38 4.79
N THR A 181 4.08 -32.35 3.66
CA THR A 181 2.83 -33.10 3.47
C THR A 181 3.01 -34.60 3.23
N ALA A 182 4.22 -35.04 2.91
CA ALA A 182 4.56 -36.46 2.79
C ALA A 182 5.01 -37.02 4.15
N ASP A 183 4.43 -38.15 4.55
CA ASP A 183 4.65 -38.75 5.88
C ASP A 183 6.11 -39.16 6.17
N ASP A 184 6.93 -39.37 5.13
CA ASP A 184 8.28 -39.94 5.23
C ASP A 184 9.42 -38.98 4.85
N LYS A 185 9.10 -37.78 4.35
CA LYS A 185 10.11 -36.81 3.89
C LYS A 185 9.63 -35.37 3.92
N VAL A 186 10.57 -34.45 4.16
CA VAL A 186 10.40 -33.02 3.93
C VAL A 186 11.14 -32.63 2.65
N VAL A 187 10.47 -31.95 1.74
CA VAL A 187 11.10 -31.35 0.55
C VAL A 187 11.43 -29.90 0.86
N LEU A 188 12.68 -29.48 0.63
CA LEU A 188 13.10 -28.10 0.79
C LEU A 188 13.16 -27.40 -0.57
N HIS A 189 12.71 -26.15 -0.63
CA HIS A 189 12.69 -25.33 -1.84
C HIS A 189 13.68 -24.18 -1.71
N GLY A 190 14.40 -23.87 -2.80
CA GLY A 190 15.24 -22.66 -2.89
C GLY A 190 14.44 -21.40 -3.23
N GLU A 191 13.20 -21.57 -3.66
CA GLU A 191 12.27 -20.53 -4.10
C GLU A 191 10.89 -20.77 -3.47
N PRO A 192 10.12 -19.70 -3.23
CA PRO A 192 8.80 -19.81 -2.62
C PRO A 192 7.86 -20.64 -3.51
N THR A 193 7.33 -21.72 -2.94
CA THR A 193 6.43 -22.67 -3.61
C THR A 193 5.12 -22.75 -2.83
N LEU A 194 3.98 -22.52 -3.49
CA LEU A 194 2.67 -22.64 -2.86
C LEU A 194 2.15 -24.08 -2.92
N ARG A 195 1.56 -24.52 -1.81
CA ARG A 195 0.98 -25.86 -1.70
C ARG A 195 -0.19 -26.03 -2.66
N HIS A 196 -0.32 -27.23 -3.21
CA HIS A 196 -1.46 -27.68 -4.01
C HIS A 196 -1.76 -26.83 -5.27
N GLY A 197 -0.78 -26.12 -5.82
CA GLY A 197 -0.97 -25.32 -7.03
C GLY A 197 -1.91 -24.13 -6.82
N ALA A 198 -2.05 -23.65 -5.58
CA ALA A 198 -2.77 -22.40 -5.31
C ALA A 198 -2.13 -21.25 -6.10
N ALA A 199 -2.96 -20.35 -6.63
CA ALA A 199 -2.48 -19.14 -7.29
C ALA A 199 -1.61 -18.33 -6.33
N ASN A 200 -0.50 -17.78 -6.85
CA ASN A 200 0.38 -16.96 -6.04
C ASN A 200 -0.06 -15.50 -6.10
N PRO A 201 -0.56 -14.90 -5.00
CA PRO A 201 -0.96 -13.49 -5.01
C PRO A 201 0.19 -12.55 -5.41
N ALA A 202 1.43 -13.01 -5.25
CA ALA A 202 2.61 -12.28 -5.70
C ALA A 202 2.68 -12.14 -7.22
N ASP A 203 2.04 -13.01 -8.00
CA ASP A 203 2.01 -12.93 -9.47
C ASP A 203 1.23 -11.69 -9.92
N CYS A 204 0.26 -11.20 -9.14
CA CYS A 204 -0.48 -9.97 -9.40
C CYS A 204 0.20 -8.72 -8.79
N SER A 205 1.47 -8.80 -8.38
CA SER A 205 2.13 -7.71 -7.63
C SER A 205 2.11 -6.34 -8.33
N PRO A 206 2.42 -6.22 -9.64
CA PRO A 206 2.27 -4.97 -10.36
C PRO A 206 0.84 -4.43 -10.34
N TYR A 207 -0.15 -5.30 -10.57
CA TYR A 207 -1.56 -4.92 -10.54
C TYR A 207 -2.00 -4.41 -9.16
N ILE A 208 -1.63 -5.11 -8.08
CA ILE A 208 -1.88 -4.68 -6.70
C ILE A 208 -1.25 -3.30 -6.46
N ALA A 209 0.00 -3.09 -6.87
CA ALA A 209 0.67 -1.81 -6.72
C ALA A 209 -0.04 -0.69 -7.50
N PHE A 210 -0.51 -0.99 -8.71
CA PHE A 210 -1.26 -0.05 -9.55
C PHE A 210 -2.59 0.36 -8.91
N VAL A 211 -3.41 -0.59 -8.47
CA VAL A 211 -4.68 -0.34 -7.79
C VAL A 211 -4.47 0.55 -6.57
N LEU A 212 -3.52 0.19 -5.70
CA LEU A 212 -3.25 0.93 -4.47
C LEU A 212 -2.75 2.35 -4.78
N MET A 213 -1.82 2.49 -5.73
CA MET A 213 -1.28 3.79 -6.12
C MET A 213 -2.37 4.70 -6.70
N TRP A 214 -3.21 4.16 -7.58
CA TRP A 214 -4.34 4.88 -8.14
C TRP A 214 -5.30 5.36 -7.04
N THR A 215 -5.70 4.47 -6.11
CA THR A 215 -6.57 4.84 -4.97
C THR A 215 -5.94 5.92 -4.09
N ALA A 216 -4.64 5.85 -3.83
CA ALA A 216 -3.94 6.87 -3.06
C ALA A 216 -3.89 8.22 -3.78
N MET A 217 -3.66 8.22 -5.10
CA MET A 217 -3.66 9.45 -5.89
C MET A 217 -5.05 10.07 -6.02
N ASP A 218 -6.10 9.25 -6.14
CA ASP A 218 -7.49 9.71 -6.10
C ASP A 218 -7.80 10.40 -4.77
N ALA A 219 -7.48 9.76 -3.64
CA ALA A 219 -7.62 10.36 -2.32
C ALA A 219 -6.80 11.65 -2.15
N PHE A 220 -5.54 11.66 -2.62
CA PHE A 220 -4.71 12.87 -2.61
C PHE A 220 -5.29 13.97 -3.49
N SER A 221 -5.96 13.64 -4.60
CA SER A 221 -6.56 14.64 -5.48
C SER A 221 -7.63 15.47 -4.77
N HIS A 222 -8.36 14.88 -3.81
CA HIS A 222 -9.32 15.58 -2.98
C HIS A 222 -8.68 16.61 -2.02
N LEU A 223 -7.38 16.49 -1.74
CA LEU A 223 -6.62 17.47 -0.97
C LEU A 223 -6.11 18.65 -1.82
N MET A 224 -6.25 18.57 -3.14
CA MET A 224 -5.83 19.62 -4.07
C MET A 224 -7.00 20.49 -4.50
N LYS A 225 -6.78 21.81 -4.48
CA LYS A 225 -7.78 22.77 -4.96
C LYS A 225 -8.11 22.53 -6.43
N GLY A 226 -9.41 22.34 -6.72
CA GLY A 226 -9.90 22.09 -8.08
C GLY A 226 -9.59 20.69 -8.62
N GLN A 227 -9.01 19.79 -7.81
CA GLN A 227 -8.74 18.39 -8.15
C GLN A 227 -8.12 18.21 -9.56
N PRO A 228 -6.96 18.81 -9.83
CA PRO A 228 -6.37 18.89 -11.17
C PRO A 228 -5.99 17.53 -11.79
N TRP A 229 -6.14 16.45 -11.04
CA TRP A 229 -5.81 15.09 -11.45
C TRP A 229 -7.02 14.25 -11.83
N SER A 230 -8.25 14.67 -11.55
CA SER A 230 -9.44 13.80 -11.69
C SER A 230 -9.60 13.25 -13.11
N GLU A 231 -9.49 14.08 -14.14
CA GLU A 231 -9.58 13.61 -15.54
C GLU A 231 -8.44 12.65 -15.91
N GLY A 232 -7.21 12.96 -15.47
CA GLY A 232 -6.04 12.13 -15.71
C GLY A 232 -6.16 10.77 -15.03
N LEU A 233 -6.62 10.74 -13.78
CA LEU A 233 -6.83 9.52 -13.00
C LEU A 233 -7.96 8.66 -13.58
N GLN A 234 -9.06 9.26 -14.03
CA GLN A 234 -10.15 8.54 -14.70
C GLN A 234 -9.68 7.88 -15.99
N ARG A 235 -8.93 8.59 -16.83
CA ARG A 235 -8.34 8.03 -18.04
C ARG A 235 -7.39 6.87 -17.73
N ILE A 236 -6.49 7.06 -16.76
CA ILE A 236 -5.53 6.01 -16.36
C ILE A 236 -6.23 4.78 -15.80
N ALA A 237 -7.33 4.95 -15.04
CA ALA A 237 -8.14 3.84 -14.57
C ALA A 237 -8.75 3.04 -15.73
N ALA A 238 -9.35 3.73 -16.71
CA ALA A 238 -9.96 3.07 -17.87
C ALA A 238 -8.93 2.34 -18.72
N GLU A 239 -7.81 2.99 -19.05
CA GLU A 239 -6.72 2.38 -19.83
C GLU A 239 -6.04 1.23 -19.08
N GLY A 240 -6.04 1.28 -17.75
CA GLY A 240 -5.45 0.26 -16.87
C GLY A 240 -6.39 -0.86 -16.45
N GLY A 241 -7.65 -0.87 -16.91
CA GLY A 241 -8.62 -1.93 -16.59
C GLY A 241 -9.27 -1.84 -15.19
N LEU A 242 -9.20 -0.68 -14.52
CA LEU A 242 -9.77 -0.50 -13.17
C LEU A 242 -11.27 -0.14 -13.17
N ASP A 243 -11.84 0.23 -14.32
CA ASP A 243 -13.20 0.76 -14.45
C ASP A 243 -14.31 -0.31 -14.55
N GLY A 244 -13.96 -1.59 -14.41
CA GLY A 244 -14.93 -2.68 -14.40
C GLY A 244 -15.41 -3.12 -15.79
N SER A 245 -14.67 -2.77 -16.86
CA SER A 245 -14.77 -3.45 -18.15
C SER A 245 -14.30 -4.90 -18.00
N GLN A 246 -15.20 -5.79 -17.53
CA GLN A 246 -14.94 -7.20 -17.25
C GLN A 246 -14.14 -7.90 -18.38
N PRO A 247 -13.13 -8.73 -18.05
CA PRO A 247 -12.86 -9.90 -18.88
C PRO A 247 -14.13 -10.75 -18.86
N GLY A 248 -14.69 -11.02 -20.04
CA GLY A 248 -15.99 -11.67 -20.19
C GLY A 248 -16.08 -13.00 -19.45
N ILE A 249 -16.71 -12.98 -18.27
CA ILE A 249 -17.37 -14.15 -17.72
C ILE A 249 -18.68 -14.24 -18.51
N GLY A 250 -18.76 -15.26 -19.37
CA GLY A 250 -19.91 -15.52 -20.22
C GLY A 250 -21.20 -15.36 -19.45
N SER A 251 -22.13 -14.61 -20.02
CA SER A 251 -23.51 -14.58 -19.56
C SER A 251 -24.03 -16.01 -19.54
N ASP A 252 -24.40 -16.50 -18.35
CA ASP A 252 -25.28 -17.65 -18.17
C ASP A 252 -26.67 -17.31 -18.71
N GLU A 253 -26.78 -17.21 -20.04
CA GLU A 253 -28.00 -17.42 -20.80
C GLU A 253 -27.78 -18.67 -21.63
N ASP A 254 -27.84 -19.86 -21.00
CA ASP A 254 -28.21 -21.13 -21.65
C ASP A 254 -28.27 -22.28 -20.62
N VAL A 255 -29.17 -22.18 -19.64
CA VAL A 255 -29.77 -23.37 -19.01
C VAL A 255 -31.26 -23.12 -18.80
N ALA A 256 -32.00 -23.09 -19.91
CA ALA A 256 -33.41 -23.40 -19.94
C ALA A 256 -33.71 -24.15 -21.26
N GLY A 257 -33.54 -25.47 -21.21
CA GLY A 257 -33.84 -26.42 -22.29
C GLY A 257 -33.72 -27.85 -21.79
#